data_AF-A0A1V4ZRT1-F1
#
_entry.id   AF-A0A1V4ZRT1-F1
#
_cell.length_a   1.000
_cell.length_b   1.000
_cell.length_c   1.000
_cell.angle_alpha   90.00
_cell.angle_beta   90.00
_cell.angle_gamma   90.00
#
_symmetry.space_group_name_H-M   'P 1'
#
loop_
_entity.id
_entity.type
_entity.pdbx_description
1 polymer ?
#
loop_
_entity_poly.entity_id
_entity_poly.type
_entity_poly.pdbx_seq_one_letter_code
_entity_poly.pdbx_strand_id
1 'polypeptide(L)' 'MGDWDLISIGIVLAGCSICTAGIIMAAILLGFSVPNGPFLMFTAIVLTVISVGVIIIAQQQLEKEAARGP' A
#
# COMPACT_ATOMS: atom_id res chain seq x y z
N MET A 1 -11.93 -16.51 -10.56
CA MET A 1 -11.10 -15.77 -9.59
C MET A 1 -11.66 -14.36 -9.60
N GLY A 2 -12.65 -14.11 -8.73
CA GLY A 2 -13.62 -13.01 -8.88
C GLY A 2 -12.99 -11.64 -8.72
N ASP A 3 -13.61 -10.67 -9.39
CA ASP A 3 -13.25 -9.25 -9.53
C ASP A 3 -12.73 -8.64 -8.23
N TRP A 4 -11.41 -8.63 -8.06
CA TRP A 4 -10.79 -7.80 -7.04
C TRP A 4 -10.82 -6.37 -7.53
N ASP A 5 -11.69 -5.56 -6.94
CA ASP A 5 -11.77 -4.14 -7.21
C ASP A 5 -10.40 -3.48 -6.96
N LEU A 6 -10.00 -2.59 -7.86
CA LEU A 6 -8.68 -1.97 -7.85
C LEU A 6 -8.43 -1.18 -6.54
N ILE A 7 -9.51 -0.69 -5.91
CA ILE A 7 -9.47 -0.07 -4.59
C ILE A 7 -9.15 -1.10 -3.51
N SER A 8 -9.78 -2.29 -3.56
CA SER A 8 -9.49 -3.37 -2.59
C SER A 8 -8.04 -3.84 -2.67
N ILE A 9 -7.48 -3.94 -3.88
CA ILE A 9 -6.06 -4.25 -4.08
C ILE A 9 -5.18 -3.16 -3.46
N GLY A 10 -5.50 -1.88 -3.73
CA GLY A 10 -4.78 -0.75 -3.15
C GLY A 10 -4.86 -0.67 -1.63
N ILE A 11 -5.98 -1.05 -1.01
CA ILE A 11 -6.10 -1.05 0.46
C ILE A 11 -5.26 -2.17 1.07
N VAL A 12 -5.33 -3.39 0.51
CA VAL A 12 -4.56 -4.54 1.03
C VAL A 12 -3.06 -4.29 0.90
N LEU A 13 -2.62 -3.74 -0.25
CA LEU A 13 -1.20 -3.47 -0.49
C LEU A 13 -0.67 -2.38 0.46
N ALA A 14 -1.46 -1.36 0.77
CA ALA A 14 -1.12 -0.33 1.75
C ALA A 14 -1.03 -0.92 3.17
N GLY A 15 -2.04 -1.70 3.57
CA GLY A 15 -2.07 -2.35 4.88
C GLY A 15 -0.89 -3.28 5.12
N CYS A 16 -0.58 -4.15 4.15
CA CYS A 16 0.58 -5.04 4.22
C CYS A 16 1.91 -4.28 4.31
N SER A 17 2.05 -3.19 3.56
CA SER A 17 3.27 -2.36 3.57
C SER A 17 3.48 -1.70 4.94
N ILE A 18 2.41 -1.15 5.53
CA ILE A 18 2.44 -0.51 6.85
C ILE A 18 2.75 -1.54 7.95
N CYS A 19 2.10 -2.70 7.93
CA CYS A 19 2.38 -3.78 8.89
C CYS A 19 3.85 -4.23 8.82
N THR A 20 4.38 -4.40 7.61
CA THR A 20 5.79 -4.78 7.40
C THR A 20 6.74 -3.72 7.97
N ALA A 21 6.48 -2.44 7.69
CA ALA A 21 7.26 -1.33 8.26
C ALA A 21 7.20 -1.30 9.81
N GLY A 22 6.01 -1.55 10.38
CA GLY A 22 5.81 -1.62 11.82
C GLY A 22 6.58 -2.76 12.47
N ILE A 23 6.60 -3.95 11.85
CA ILE A 23 7.34 -5.12 12.34
C ILE A 23 8.85 -4.85 12.30
N ILE A 24 9.35 -4.22 11.23
CA ILE A 24 10.77 -3.84 11.11
C ILE A 24 11.16 -2.86 12.22
N MET A 25 10.33 -1.85 12.48
CA MET A 25 10.56 -0.89 13.57
C MET A 25 10.52 -1.57 14.94
N ALA A 26 9.56 -2.46 15.17
CA ALA A 26 9.47 -3.22 16.41
C ALA A 26 10.72 -4.10 16.62
N ALA A 27 11.21 -4.76 15.58
CA ALA A 27 12.42 -5.57 15.64
C ALA A 27 13.66 -4.71 16.00
N ILE A 28 13.82 -3.55 15.37
CA ILE A 28 14.91 -2.61 15.68
C ILE A 28 14.83 -2.13 17.14
N LEU A 29 13.62 -1.78 17.63
CA LEU A 29 13.42 -1.34 19.02
C LEU A 29 13.69 -2.45 20.05
N LEU A 30 13.44 -3.71 19.69
CA LEU A 30 13.77 -4.89 20.50
C LEU A 30 15.27 -5.23 20.50
N GLY A 31 16.10 -4.46 19.78
CA GLY A 31 17.55 -4.67 19.70
C GLY A 31 17.98 -5.71 18.67
N PHE A 32 17.07 -6.17 17.80
CA PHE A 32 17.46 -7.02 16.68
C PHE A 32 18.12 -6.17 15.58
N SER A 33 19.29 -6.60 15.13
CA SER A 33 19.93 -6.02 13.96
C SER A 33 19.20 -6.53 12.71
N VAL A 34 18.51 -5.62 12.01
CA VAL A 34 17.88 -5.91 10.73
C VAL A 34 18.84 -5.48 9.62
N PRO A 35 19.50 -6.41 8.91
CA PRO A 35 20.32 -6.06 7.76
C PRO A 35 19.45 -5.33 6.74
N ASN A 36 19.92 -4.18 6.24
CA ASN A 36 19.17 -3.32 5.31
C ASN A 36 17.85 -2.75 5.86
N GLY A 37 17.67 -2.66 7.18
CA GLY A 37 16.47 -2.07 7.81
C GLY A 37 16.03 -0.72 7.20
N PRO A 38 16.93 0.27 7.02
CA PRO A 38 16.59 1.55 6.39
C PRO A 38 16.09 1.42 4.95
N PHE A 39 16.67 0.49 4.18
CA PHE A 39 16.25 0.22 2.80
C PHE A 39 14.86 -0.42 2.77
N LEU A 40 14.59 -1.40 3.64
CA LEU A 40 13.25 -1.99 3.73
C LEU A 40 12.19 -0.96 4.12
N MET A 41 12.49 -0.06 5.07
CA MET A 41 11.56 1.02 5.41
C MET A 41 11.29 1.93 4.21
N PHE A 42 12.33 2.31 3.47
CA PHE A 42 12.17 3.13 2.26
C PHE A 42 11.28 2.42 1.23
N THR A 43 11.49 1.13 0.99
CA THR A 43 10.64 0.36 0.07
C THR A 43 9.19 0.28 0.55
N ALA A 44 8.94 0.11 1.85
CA ALA A 44 7.59 0.09 2.41
C ALA A 44 6.88 1.44 2.26
N ILE A 45 7.61 2.56 2.42
CA ILE A 45 7.10 3.91 2.16
C ILE A 45 6.72 4.07 0.68
N VAL A 46 7.61 3.69 -0.24
CA VAL A 46 7.35 3.77 -1.69
C VAL A 46 6.14 2.93 -2.07
N LEU A 47 6.04 1.69 -1.56
CA LEU A 47 4.89 0.82 -1.80
C LEU A 47 3.59 1.42 -1.26
N THR A 48 3.64 2.04 -0.08
CA THR A 48 2.47 2.74 0.50
C THR A 48 2.02 3.90 -0.40
N VAL A 49 2.95 4.72 -0.89
CA VAL A 49 2.64 5.85 -1.79
C VAL A 49 2.04 5.36 -3.10
N ILE A 50 2.62 4.32 -3.71
CA ILE A 50 2.08 3.70 -4.93
C ILE A 50 0.67 3.18 -4.67
N SER A 51 0.44 2.53 -3.54
CA SER A 51 -0.87 2.03 -3.13
C SER A 51 -1.92 3.12 -3.07
N VAL A 52 -1.60 4.24 -2.44
CA VAL A 52 -2.48 5.41 -2.37
C VAL A 52 -2.75 5.98 -3.76
N GLY A 53 -1.72 6.05 -4.61
CA GLY A 53 -1.88 6.45 -6.01
C GLY A 53 -2.86 5.56 -6.79
N VAL A 54 -2.77 4.24 -6.62
CA VAL A 54 -3.68 3.27 -7.26
C VAL A 54 -5.12 3.48 -6.77
N ILE A 55 -5.33 3.69 -5.47
CA ILE A 55 -6.66 3.96 -4.91
C ILE A 55 -7.26 5.24 -5.50
N ILE A 56 -6.47 6.32 -5.56
CA ILE A 56 -6.94 7.61 -6.11
C ILE A 56 -7.31 7.47 -7.59
N ILE A 57 -6.45 6.81 -8.38
CA ILE A 57 -6.73 6.60 -9.81
C ILE A 57 -7.98 5.73 -9.99
N ALA A 58 -8.13 4.67 -9.20
CA ALA A 58 -9.30 3.80 -9.24
C ALA A 58 -10.60 4.59 -8.94
N GLN A 59 -10.59 5.43 -7.91
CA GLN A 59 -11.71 6.31 -7.58
C GLN A 59 -12.04 7.28 -8.73
N GLN A 60 -11.02 7.90 -9.34
CA GLN A 60 -11.22 8.79 -10.49
C GLN A 60 -11.80 8.08 -11.72
N GLN A 61 -11.45 6.80 -11.94
CA GLN A 61 -12.05 6.02 -13.03
C GLN A 61 -13.53 5.75 -12.76
N LEU A 62 -13.87 5.35 -11.53
CA LEU A 62 -15.27 5.12 -11.13
C LEU A 62 -16.11 6.40 -11.24
N GLU A 63 -15.59 7.56 -10.81
CA GLU A 63 -16.27 8.85 -10.97
C GLU A 63 -16.46 9.22 -12.45
N LYS A 64 -15.46 8.95 -13.30
CA LYS A 64 -15.57 9.18 -14.74
C LYS A 64 -16.60 8.28 -15.39
N GLU A 65 -16.66 7.00 -15.02
CA GLU A 65 -17.68 6.06 -15.51
C GLU A 65 -19.08 6.43 -15.03
N ALA A 66 -19.23 6.86 -13.77
CA ALA A 66 -20.50 7.35 -13.24
C ALA A 66 -20.96 8.65 -13.92
N ALA A 67 -20.03 9.56 -14.23
CA ALA A 67 -20.33 10.78 -14.98
C ALA A 67 -20.64 10.52 -16.48
N ARG A 68 -20.25 9.36 -16.99
CA ARG A 68 -20.51 8.91 -18.36
C ARG A 68 -21.80 8.10 -18.52
N GLY A 69 -22.72 8.21 -17.55
CA GLY A 69 -23.95 7.41 -17.41
C GLY A 69 -24.71 7.04 -18.72
N PRO A 70 -25.58 6.02 -18.62
CA PRO A 70 -25.89 4.99 -19.61
C PRO A 70 -26.11 5.44 -21.06
#